data_AF-A0A940WB10-F1
#
_entry.id   AF-A0A940WB10-F1
#
_cell.length_a   1.000
_cell.length_b   1.000
_cell.length_c   1.000
_cell.angle_alpha   90.00
_cell.angle_beta   90.00
_cell.angle_gamma   90.00
#
_symmetry.space_group_name_H-M   'P 1'
#
loop_
_entity.id
_entity.type
_entity.pdbx_description
1 polymer ?
#
loop_
_entity_poly.entity_id
_entity_poly.type
_entity_poly.pdbx_seq_one_letter_code
_entity_poly.pdbx_strand_id
1 'polypeptide(L)' 'SRLDFRVDVDGAPRFIECNPLPGLSPGYGDLPIMVDRVGIPYLSLVGEILSHALRRLGMGDA' A
#
# COMPACT_ATOMS: atom_id res chain seq x y z
N SER A 1 4.56 1.21 -0.17
CA SER A 1 5.04 0.70 1.14
C SER A 1 3.90 0.70 2.13
N ARG A 2 3.96 -0.15 3.16
CA ARG A 2 3.11 -0.04 4.37
C ARG A 2 3.84 0.83 5.39
N LEU A 3 3.13 1.74 6.04
CA LEU A 3 3.66 2.64 7.06
C LEU A 3 2.88 2.41 8.35
N ASP A 4 3.58 2.04 9.41
CA ASP A 4 2.95 1.71 10.69
C ASP A 4 3.21 2.82 11.71
N PHE A 5 2.15 3.24 12.38
CA PHE A 5 2.18 4.29 13.39
C PHE A 5 1.50 3.83 14.68
N ARG A 6 2.05 4.23 15.83
CA ARG A 6 1.36 4.19 17.12
C ARG A 6 0.83 5.59 17.42
N VAL A 7 -0.47 5.70 17.65
CA VAL A 7 -1.10 6.97 18.06
C VAL A 7 -1.20 6.97 19.58
N ASP A 8 -0.64 7.99 20.23
CA ASP A 8 -0.73 8.15 21.70
C ASP A 8 -2.07 8.77 22.14
N VAL A 9 -2.25 8.94 23.45
CA VAL A 9 -3.52 9.43 24.04
C VAL A 9 -3.88 10.85 23.61
N ASP A 10 -2.88 11.64 23.22
CA ASP A 10 -3.06 13.01 22.73
C ASP A 10 -3.27 13.05 21.20
N GLY A 11 -3.35 11.89 20.56
CA GLY A 11 -3.54 11.76 19.12
C GLY A 11 -2.26 11.96 18.30
N ALA A 12 -1.08 12.03 18.93
CA ALA A 12 0.16 12.24 18.21
C ALA A 12 0.68 10.91 17.61
N PRO A 13 0.83 10.80 16.28
CA PRO A 13 1.35 9.60 15.64
C PRO A 13 2.87 9.50 15.84
N ARG A 14 3.33 8.30 16.23
CA ARG A 14 4.74 7.92 16.36
C ARG A 14 5.04 6.85 15.32
N PHE A 15 6.00 7.11 14.45
CA PHE A 15 6.45 6.16 13.44
C PHE A 15 7.02 4.89 14.10
N ILE A 16 6.64 3.73 13.57
CA ILE A 16 7.15 2.41 13.99
C ILE A 16 8.06 1.86 12.90
N GLU A 17 7.51 1.67 11.69
CA GLU A 17 8.23 1.07 10.58
C GLU A 17 7.71 1.52 9.22
N CYS A 18 8.57 1.35 8.20
CA CYS A 18 8.23 1.46 6.80
C CYS A 18 8.61 0.13 6.15
N ASN A 19 7.61 -0.66 5.78
CA ASN A 19 7.81 -1.91 5.07
C ASN A 19 7.67 -1.66 3.55
N PRO A 20 8.76 -1.70 2.76
CA PRO A 20 8.71 -1.50 1.32
C PRO A 20 8.08 -2.69 0.57
N LEU A 21 7.99 -3.86 1.20
CA LEU A 21 7.46 -5.10 0.61
C LEU A 21 6.37 -5.73 1.51
N PRO A 22 5.21 -5.06 1.66
CA PRO A 22 4.10 -5.59 2.44
C PRO A 22 3.42 -6.78 1.73
N GLY A 23 2.69 -7.60 2.50
CA GLY A 23 1.96 -8.75 1.96
C GLY A 23 0.87 -8.33 0.96
N LEU A 24 0.78 -9.08 -0.15
CA LEU A 24 -0.18 -8.85 -1.23
C LEU A 24 -1.21 -9.98 -1.40
N SER A 25 -1.19 -11.02 -0.55
CA SER A 25 -2.16 -12.12 -0.62
C SER A 25 -3.59 -11.61 -0.39
N PRO A 26 -4.54 -11.82 -1.33
CA PRO A 26 -5.94 -11.42 -1.14
C PRO A 26 -6.53 -12.00 0.15
N GLY A 27 -7.27 -11.19 0.91
CA GLY A 27 -7.89 -11.60 2.17
C GLY A 27 -6.96 -11.73 3.38
N TYR A 28 -5.64 -11.65 3.20
CA TYR A 28 -4.66 -11.82 4.29
C TYR A 28 -3.61 -10.70 4.36
N GLY A 29 -3.17 -10.17 3.22
CA GLY A 29 -2.17 -9.11 3.14
C GLY A 29 -2.76 -7.74 3.51
N ASP A 30 -1.95 -6.91 4.18
CA ASP A 30 -2.45 -5.64 4.71
C ASP A 30 -2.91 -4.69 3.59
N LEU A 31 -2.14 -4.57 2.50
CA LEU A 31 -2.53 -3.73 1.35
C LEU A 31 -3.83 -4.20 0.72
N PRO A 32 -4.02 -5.48 0.35
CA PRO A 32 -5.30 -6.02 -0.10
C PRO A 32 -6.46 -5.74 0.85
N ILE A 33 -6.27 -5.93 2.16
CA ILE A 33 -7.30 -5.66 3.16
C ILE A 33 -7.64 -4.16 3.19
N MET A 34 -6.65 -3.28 3.18
CA MET A 34 -6.86 -1.83 3.21
C MET A 34 -7.64 -1.34 1.99
N VAL A 35 -7.26 -1.76 0.77
CA VAL A 35 -7.95 -1.35 -0.46
C VAL A 35 -9.39 -1.87 -0.54
N ASP A 36 -9.62 -3.11 -0.09
CA ASP A 36 -10.95 -3.70 0.00
C ASP A 36 -11.87 -2.89 0.92
N ARG A 37 -11.36 -2.43 2.07
CA ARG A 37 -12.12 -1.60 3.03
C ARG A 37 -12.49 -0.22 2.52
N VAL A 38 -11.81 0.27 1.50
CA VAL A 38 -12.14 1.53 0.81
C VAL A 38 -12.83 1.31 -0.54
N GLY A 39 -13.26 0.07 -0.84
CA GLY A 39 -14.02 -0.27 -2.05
C GLY A 39 -13.18 -0.32 -3.33
N ILE A 40 -11.86 -0.43 -3.22
CA ILE A 40 -10.95 -0.56 -4.37
C ILE A 40 -10.75 -2.05 -4.69
N PRO A 41 -11.03 -2.50 -5.93
CA PRO A 41 -10.80 -3.88 -6.33
C PRO A 41 -9.32 -4.30 -6.24
N TYR A 42 -9.05 -5.54 -5.84
CA TYR A 42 -7.69 -6.07 -5.73
C TYR A 42 -6.87 -5.92 -7.04
N LEU A 43 -7.48 -6.17 -8.21
CA LEU A 43 -6.79 -6.01 -9.49
C LEU A 43 -6.39 -4.55 -9.77
N SER A 44 -7.14 -3.57 -9.27
CA SER A 44 -6.76 -2.16 -9.36
C SER A 44 -5.51 -1.87 -8.54
N LEU A 45 -5.38 -2.43 -7.33
CA LEU A 45 -4.15 -2.32 -6.52
C LEU A 45 -2.94 -2.90 -7.28
N VAL A 46 -3.06 -4.10 -7.84
CA VAL A 46 -1.98 -4.73 -8.61
C VAL A 46 -1.61 -3.89 -9.84
N GLY A 47 -2.62 -3.35 -10.54
CA GLY A 47 -2.43 -2.46 -11.68
C GLY A 47 -1.66 -1.18 -11.32
N GLU A 48 -2.00 -0.53 -10.20
CA GLU A 48 -1.27 0.65 -9.72
C GLU A 48 0.19 0.34 -9.37
N ILE A 49 0.45 -0.78 -8.69
CA ILE A 49 1.82 -1.22 -8.38
C ILE A 49 2.63 -1.41 -9.67
N LEU A 50 2.06 -2.08 -10.67
CA LEU A 50 2.70 -2.30 -11.96
C LEU A 50 2.92 -0.98 -12.71
N SER A 51 1.93 -0.10 -12.75
CA SER A 51 2.01 1.22 -13.36
C SER A 51 3.17 2.05 -12.78
N HIS A 52 3.30 2.09 -11.45
CA HIS A 52 4.42 2.75 -10.80
C HIS A 52 5.78 2.10 -11.11
N ALA A 53 5.83 0.77 -11.27
CA ALA A 53 7.04 0.07 -11.68
C ALA A 53 7.44 0.42 -13.12
N LEU A 54 6.48 0.41 -14.05
CA LEU A 54 6.69 0.79 -15.45
C LEU A 54 7.18 2.23 -15.58
N ARG A 55 6.54 3.18 -14.90
CA ARG A 55 6.99 4.58 -14.88
C ARG A 55 8.44 4.74 -14.41
N ARG A 56 8.83 4.03 -13.34
CA ARG A 56 10.22 4.05 -12.83
C ARG A 56 11.23 3.49 -13.84
N LEU A 57 10.80 2.58 -14.70
CA LEU A 57 11.62 2.00 -15.78
C LEU A 57 11.58 2.81 -17.08
N GLY A 58 10.87 3.94 -17.13
CA GLY A 58 10.68 4.72 -18.36
C GLY A 58 9.76 4.02 -19.37
N MET A 59 8.91 3.10 -18.91
CA MET A 59 7.97 2.30 -19.72
C MET A 59 6.51 2.69 -19.53
N GLY A 60 6.22 3.71 -18.69
CA GLY A 60 4.88 4.28 -18.56
C GLY A 60 4.68 5.37 -19.61
N ASP A 61 3.45 5.51 -20.13
CA ASP A 61 3.09 6.55 -21.10
C ASP A 61 3.60 7.93 -20.65
N ALA A 62 4.10 8.72 -21.61
CA ALA A 62 4.61 10.08 -21.43
C ALA A 62 3.55 11.07 -20.93
#